data_AF-A0A351XIN9-F1
#
_entry.id   AF-A0A351XIN9-F1
#
_cell.length_a   1.000
_cell.length_b   1.000
_cell.length_c   1.000
_cell.angle_alpha   90.00
_cell.angle_beta   90.00
_cell.angle_gamma   90.00
#
_symmetry.space_group_name_H-M   'P 1'
#
loop_
_entity.id
_entity.type
_entity.pdbx_description
1 polymer ?
#
loop_
_entity_poly.entity_id
_entity_poly.type
_entity_poly.pdbx_seq_one_letter_code
_entity_poly.pdbx_strand_id
1 'polypeptide(L)'
;NYEVLAAFPYRIMRNADLDIEEDEAADLLMEIERQLKKRQRGEAIRLEVEDGIDKRLLKTLKNELQVNEEDIFKINGPLDLTFLSKFDKIDGFSSLRKNSYTPQPAKYLDGNSNLFEQIREHDILLHHPYETFEPVVNFVRQASKDPDVLAIKQTLYRVSSNSPIIASLAAAAENGKQVTVLVELKARFDEENNIIWARKLEQAGCHVIYGLVGLKTHSKITLVVRKEEDGIRRYVHLGTGNYNDSTAKIYTDMGLLTCQKAIGADATAVFNMLSGYSEPAFWNKLAIAPIWLRDRFISLIKRETEFAKSGKKAFIKAKMNSLCDQGIIAALYEASAAGVKINLVIRGICCLKTGIPGISKNITVRSIVGNFLEHSRIFYFHNNGFEEVFMGSADWMPRNLDKRVEILFPVEDEELKKEVIHILDIQLKDNTKARIMQPDGSYIIPDIEPGTEKLCAQDYFCKEAMAAARTEKKLPETGTPCFEPLTSDMEEF
;
A
#
# COMPACT_ATOMS: atom_id res chain seq x y z
N ASN A 1 -44.51 -35.88 -1.13
CA ASN A 1 -44.42 -35.94 -2.60
C ASN A 1 -44.71 -34.56 -3.15
N TYR A 2 -43.67 -33.82 -3.55
CA TYR A 2 -43.80 -32.52 -4.21
C TYR A 2 -43.40 -32.67 -5.69
N GLU A 3 -44.10 -31.98 -6.58
CA GLU A 3 -43.73 -31.83 -7.99
C GLU A 3 -42.99 -30.49 -8.15
N VAL A 4 -41.78 -30.51 -8.70
CA VAL A 4 -40.97 -29.30 -8.90
C VAL A 4 -41.42 -28.63 -10.19
N LEU A 5 -42.17 -27.53 -10.06
CA LEU A 5 -42.69 -26.79 -11.22
C LEU A 5 -41.64 -25.88 -11.87
N ALA A 6 -40.74 -25.30 -11.06
CA ALA A 6 -39.64 -24.47 -11.54
C ALA A 6 -38.56 -24.30 -10.46
N ALA A 7 -37.32 -24.04 -10.89
CA ALA A 7 -36.20 -23.70 -10.02
C ALA A 7 -35.29 -22.70 -10.73
N PHE A 8 -34.96 -21.59 -10.06
CA PHE A 8 -34.09 -20.55 -10.59
C PHE A 8 -33.14 -20.04 -9.51
N PRO A 9 -31.86 -19.80 -9.83
CA PRO A 9 -30.95 -19.15 -8.93
C PRO A 9 -31.27 -17.65 -8.81
N TYR A 10 -30.93 -17.09 -7.66
CA TYR A 10 -30.93 -15.65 -7.42
C TYR A 10 -29.76 -15.29 -6.51
N ARG A 11 -29.33 -14.04 -6.55
CA ARG A 11 -28.26 -13.50 -5.71
C ARG A 11 -28.67 -12.13 -5.18
N ILE A 12 -28.46 -11.92 -3.89
CA ILE A 12 -28.75 -10.65 -3.23
C ILE A 12 -27.43 -9.96 -2.90
N MET A 13 -27.33 -8.67 -3.17
CA MET A 13 -26.32 -7.81 -2.55
C MET A 13 -27.03 -6.91 -1.53
N ARG A 14 -26.48 -6.87 -0.32
CA ARG A 14 -26.99 -6.05 0.77
C ARG A 14 -26.03 -4.91 1.05
N ASN A 15 -26.57 -3.80 1.56
CA ASN A 15 -25.73 -2.72 2.04
C ASN A 15 -24.79 -3.23 3.14
N ALA A 16 -23.53 -2.79 3.05
CA ALA A 16 -22.45 -3.20 3.92
C ALA A 16 -22.04 -2.11 4.92
N ASP A 17 -22.58 -0.89 4.78
CA ASP A 17 -22.23 0.21 5.66
C ASP A 17 -22.88 0.03 7.04
N LEU A 18 -22.11 0.35 8.08
CA LEU A 18 -22.52 0.30 9.47
C LEU A 18 -22.72 1.75 9.91
N ASP A 19 -23.97 2.14 10.16
CA ASP A 19 -24.28 3.41 10.81
C ASP A 19 -23.96 3.27 12.30
N ILE A 20 -22.78 3.75 12.69
CA ILE A 20 -22.31 3.75 14.08
C ILE A 20 -22.10 5.20 14.49
N GLU A 21 -22.88 5.65 15.46
CA GLU A 21 -22.66 6.93 16.14
C GLU A 21 -21.47 6.76 17.11
N GLU A 22 -20.30 7.20 16.64
CA GLU A 22 -19.03 7.05 17.37
C GLU A 22 -18.98 7.92 18.65
N ASP A 23 -19.61 9.09 18.61
CA ASP A 23 -19.57 10.08 19.70
C ASP A 23 -20.42 9.68 20.92
N GLU A 24 -21.37 8.76 20.76
CA GLU A 24 -22.31 8.33 21.80
C GLU A 24 -21.98 6.95 22.41
N ALA A 25 -21.01 6.23 21.82
CA ALA A 25 -20.67 4.87 22.24
C ALA A 25 -19.64 4.86 23.37
N ALA A 26 -20.02 4.37 24.56
CA ALA A 26 -19.10 4.16 25.67
C ALA A 26 -18.04 3.06 25.38
N ASP A 27 -18.37 2.10 24.52
CA ASP A 27 -17.46 1.05 24.04
C ASP A 27 -17.70 0.80 22.54
N LEU A 28 -16.79 1.32 21.70
CA LEU A 28 -16.85 1.20 20.25
C LEU A 28 -16.77 -0.27 19.78
N LEU A 29 -16.04 -1.13 20.49
CA LEU A 29 -15.85 -2.53 20.11
C LEU A 29 -17.16 -3.30 20.27
N MET A 30 -17.86 -3.12 21.40
CA MET A 30 -19.17 -3.73 21.63
C MET A 30 -20.22 -3.28 20.60
N GLU A 31 -20.23 -1.99 20.23
CA GLU A 31 -21.19 -1.49 19.24
C GLU A 31 -20.93 -2.07 17.85
N ILE A 32 -19.65 -2.19 17.43
CA ILE A 32 -19.28 -2.85 16.17
C ILE A 32 -19.74 -4.31 16.17
N GLU A 33 -19.53 -5.08 17.26
CA GLU A 33 -20.01 -6.47 17.36
C GLU A 33 -21.54 -6.56 17.21
N ARG A 34 -22.29 -5.63 17.81
CA ARG A 34 -23.75 -5.57 17.70
C ARG A 34 -24.20 -5.29 16.26
N GLN A 35 -23.53 -4.36 15.59
CA GLN A 35 -23.86 -3.96 14.22
C GLN A 35 -23.46 -5.02 13.19
N LEU A 36 -22.36 -5.75 13.41
CA LEU A 36 -21.99 -6.91 12.57
C LEU A 36 -23.09 -7.98 12.54
N LYS A 37 -23.73 -8.25 13.69
CA LYS A 37 -24.89 -9.15 13.74
C LYS A 37 -26.10 -8.61 12.98
N LYS A 38 -26.33 -7.29 13.02
CA LYS A 38 -27.41 -6.62 12.24
C LYS A 38 -27.13 -6.60 10.74
N ARG A 39 -25.87 -6.49 10.32
CA ARG A 39 -25.43 -6.47 8.91
C ARG A 39 -25.87 -7.70 8.13
N GLN A 40 -25.91 -8.88 8.77
CA GLN A 40 -26.46 -10.10 8.16
C GLN A 40 -27.94 -9.95 7.73
N ARG A 41 -28.64 -8.96 8.28
CA ARG A 41 -30.03 -8.60 7.97
C ARG A 41 -30.17 -7.25 7.24
N GLY A 42 -29.07 -6.66 6.76
CA GLY A 42 -29.09 -5.35 6.09
C GLY A 42 -30.00 -5.29 4.85
N GLU A 43 -30.40 -4.10 4.45
CA GLU A 43 -31.29 -3.87 3.31
C GLU A 43 -30.71 -4.45 2.01
N ALA A 44 -31.56 -5.09 1.21
CA ALA A 44 -31.20 -5.59 -0.10
C ALA A 44 -31.17 -4.42 -1.10
N ILE A 45 -29.98 -4.11 -1.62
CA ILE A 45 -29.77 -2.98 -2.55
C ILE A 45 -29.70 -3.43 -4.01
N ARG A 46 -29.58 -4.75 -4.23
CA ARG A 46 -29.52 -5.32 -5.57
C ARG A 46 -29.95 -6.78 -5.55
N LEU A 47 -30.84 -7.14 -6.47
CA LEU A 47 -31.29 -8.50 -6.69
C LEU A 47 -30.90 -8.93 -8.10
N GLU A 48 -30.00 -9.88 -8.22
CA GLU A 48 -29.66 -10.53 -9.48
C GLU A 48 -30.46 -11.84 -9.60
N VAL A 49 -31.12 -12.05 -10.72
CA VAL A 49 -31.92 -13.26 -11.00
C VAL A 49 -31.55 -13.81 -12.36
N GLU A 50 -31.72 -15.12 -12.55
CA GLU A 50 -31.54 -15.73 -13.86
C GLU A 50 -32.53 -15.12 -14.87
N ASP A 51 -32.04 -14.85 -16.07
CA ASP A 51 -32.90 -14.41 -17.16
C ASP A 51 -33.94 -15.50 -17.48
N GLY A 52 -35.20 -15.09 -17.67
CA GLY A 52 -36.32 -16.03 -17.81
C GLY A 52 -36.92 -16.58 -16.52
N ILE A 53 -36.52 -16.08 -15.34
CA ILE A 53 -37.13 -16.44 -14.04
C ILE A 53 -38.67 -16.35 -14.07
N ASP A 54 -39.33 -17.31 -13.41
CA ASP A 54 -40.78 -17.31 -13.25
C ASP A 54 -41.28 -16.01 -12.56
N LYS A 55 -42.33 -15.41 -13.13
CA LYS A 55 -42.86 -14.12 -12.68
C LYS A 55 -43.41 -14.19 -11.26
N ARG A 56 -43.93 -15.33 -10.81
CA ARG A 56 -44.45 -15.49 -9.44
C ARG A 56 -43.28 -15.53 -8.46
N LEU A 57 -42.24 -16.29 -8.76
CA LEU A 57 -41.02 -16.33 -7.94
C LEU A 57 -40.36 -14.96 -7.84
N LEU A 58 -40.23 -14.24 -8.96
CA LEU A 58 -39.67 -12.88 -8.96
C LEU A 58 -40.52 -11.93 -8.11
N LYS A 59 -41.85 -11.98 -8.23
CA LYS A 59 -42.76 -11.15 -7.42
C LYS A 59 -42.63 -11.47 -5.93
N THR A 60 -42.51 -12.75 -5.57
CA THR A 60 -42.28 -13.16 -4.17
C THR A 60 -40.95 -12.61 -3.66
N LEU A 61 -39.85 -12.81 -4.38
CA LEU A 61 -38.53 -12.28 -4.00
C LEU A 61 -38.54 -10.76 -3.84
N LYS A 62 -39.15 -10.05 -4.79
CA LYS A 62 -39.29 -8.59 -4.75
C LYS A 62 -40.02 -8.13 -3.48
N ASN A 63 -41.15 -8.75 -3.16
CA ASN A 63 -41.97 -8.38 -2.00
C ASN A 63 -41.27 -8.69 -0.68
N GLU A 64 -40.68 -9.88 -0.54
CA GLU A 64 -40.02 -10.32 0.69
C GLU A 64 -38.74 -9.53 0.97
N LEU A 65 -37.98 -9.20 -0.08
CA LEU A 65 -36.72 -8.45 0.04
C LEU A 65 -36.92 -6.93 0.00
N GLN A 66 -38.14 -6.46 -0.31
CA GLN A 66 -38.50 -5.04 -0.43
C GLN A 66 -37.61 -4.28 -1.43
N VAL A 67 -37.25 -4.93 -2.55
CA VAL A 67 -36.35 -4.36 -3.56
C VAL A 67 -37.15 -3.62 -4.64
N ASN A 68 -36.67 -2.47 -5.08
CA ASN A 68 -37.29 -1.72 -6.18
C ASN A 68 -37.03 -2.39 -7.53
N GLU A 69 -37.90 -2.15 -8.52
CA GLU A 69 -37.74 -2.78 -9.85
C GLU A 69 -36.42 -2.41 -10.54
N GLU A 70 -35.93 -1.19 -10.29
CA GLU A 70 -34.67 -0.67 -10.84
C GLU A 70 -33.42 -1.36 -10.30
N ASP A 71 -33.53 -2.00 -9.13
CA ASP A 71 -32.46 -2.73 -8.47
C ASP A 71 -32.47 -4.24 -8.82
N ILE A 72 -33.37 -4.66 -9.71
CA ILE A 72 -33.50 -6.04 -10.19
C ILE A 72 -32.76 -6.19 -11.52
N PHE A 73 -31.75 -7.07 -11.54
CA PHE A 73 -30.93 -7.35 -12.70
C PHE A 73 -31.17 -8.79 -13.17
N LYS A 74 -31.64 -8.94 -14.40
CA LYS A 74 -31.75 -10.24 -15.06
C LYS A 74 -30.44 -10.56 -15.75
N ILE A 75 -29.83 -11.68 -15.39
CA ILE A 75 -28.53 -12.09 -15.87
C ILE A 75 -28.70 -13.32 -16.76
N ASN A 76 -28.27 -13.20 -18.01
CA ASN A 76 -28.20 -14.32 -18.94
C ASN A 76 -26.88 -15.08 -18.72
N GLY A 77 -26.89 -16.05 -17.81
CA GLY A 77 -25.73 -16.85 -17.42
C GLY A 77 -25.57 -16.99 -15.90
N PRO A 78 -24.43 -17.52 -15.43
CA PRO A 78 -24.18 -17.69 -13.99
C PRO A 78 -24.22 -16.35 -13.22
N LEU A 79 -24.99 -16.30 -12.14
CA LEU A 79 -25.13 -15.10 -11.29
C LEU A 79 -23.87 -14.77 -10.48
N ASP A 80 -23.03 -15.77 -10.25
CA ASP A 80 -21.77 -15.57 -9.54
C ASP A 80 -20.65 -16.21 -10.34
N LEU A 81 -19.67 -15.40 -10.74
CA LEU A 81 -18.48 -15.85 -11.45
C LEU A 81 -17.31 -16.16 -10.50
N THR A 82 -17.48 -16.01 -9.18
CA THR A 82 -16.40 -16.31 -8.22
C THR A 82 -15.93 -17.76 -8.31
N PHE A 83 -16.77 -18.70 -8.76
CA PHE A 83 -16.38 -20.09 -8.97
C PHE A 83 -15.27 -20.23 -10.03
N LEU A 84 -15.11 -19.28 -10.96
CA LEU A 84 -14.02 -19.29 -11.94
C LEU A 84 -12.64 -19.25 -11.26
N SER A 85 -12.53 -18.70 -10.05
CA SER A 85 -11.29 -18.76 -9.26
C SER A 85 -10.84 -20.19 -8.92
N LYS A 86 -11.77 -21.16 -8.95
CA LYS A 86 -11.46 -22.58 -8.71
C LYS A 86 -10.89 -23.27 -9.96
N PHE A 87 -11.08 -22.72 -11.16
CA PHE A 87 -10.54 -23.30 -12.40
C PHE A 87 -9.01 -23.34 -12.39
N ASP A 88 -8.37 -22.33 -11.82
CA ASP A 88 -6.90 -22.29 -11.67
C ASP A 88 -6.36 -23.39 -10.73
N LYS A 89 -7.22 -24.09 -9.99
CA LYS A 89 -6.81 -25.17 -9.06
C LYS A 89 -7.01 -26.57 -9.63
N ILE A 90 -7.52 -26.71 -10.87
CA ILE A 90 -7.78 -28.03 -11.48
C ILE A 90 -6.46 -28.69 -11.92
N ASP A 91 -6.15 -29.85 -11.34
CA ASP A 91 -4.94 -30.61 -11.64
C ASP A 91 -4.83 -31.04 -13.12
N GLY A 92 -3.61 -31.23 -13.61
CA GLY A 92 -3.33 -31.68 -14.98
C GLY A 92 -3.21 -30.57 -16.04
N PHE A 93 -3.46 -29.30 -15.68
CA PHE A 93 -3.44 -28.15 -16.61
C PHE A 93 -2.35 -27.12 -16.29
N SER A 94 -1.23 -27.52 -15.69
CA SER A 94 -0.14 -26.61 -15.30
C SER A 94 0.45 -25.83 -16.49
N SER A 95 0.46 -26.40 -17.69
CA SER A 95 0.94 -25.75 -18.93
C SER A 95 0.08 -24.56 -19.37
N LEU A 96 -1.18 -24.49 -18.94
CA LEU A 96 -2.10 -23.38 -19.23
C LEU A 96 -2.01 -22.28 -18.18
N ARG A 97 -1.31 -22.52 -17.05
CA ARG A 97 -1.11 -21.54 -15.99
C ARG A 97 0.15 -20.75 -16.26
N LYS A 98 0.15 -19.47 -15.90
CA LYS A 98 1.40 -18.69 -15.87
C LYS A 98 2.25 -19.20 -14.71
N ASN A 99 3.57 -19.33 -14.93
CA ASN A 99 4.50 -19.72 -13.89
C ASN A 99 4.37 -18.79 -12.68
N SER A 100 4.24 -19.37 -11.50
CA SER A 100 4.26 -18.61 -10.25
C SER A 100 5.60 -17.93 -10.07
N TYR A 101 5.59 -16.66 -9.71
CA TYR A 101 6.80 -15.95 -9.32
C TYR A 101 7.08 -16.19 -7.83
N THR A 102 8.32 -16.52 -7.51
CA THR A 102 8.80 -16.62 -6.12
C THR A 102 9.51 -15.31 -5.77
N PRO A 103 9.06 -14.56 -4.75
CA PRO A 103 9.74 -13.35 -4.29
C PRO A 103 11.20 -13.61 -3.94
N GLN A 104 12.08 -12.69 -4.32
CA GLN A 104 13.51 -12.77 -4.04
C GLN A 104 13.85 -12.13 -2.68
N PRO A 105 15.01 -12.42 -2.07
CA PRO A 105 15.53 -11.63 -0.96
C PRO A 105 15.61 -10.14 -1.33
N ALA A 106 15.46 -9.27 -0.34
CA ALA A 106 15.59 -7.84 -0.55
C ALA A 106 17.03 -7.49 -0.92
N LYS A 107 17.19 -6.61 -1.90
CA LYS A 107 18.47 -6.13 -2.38
C LYS A 107 19.25 -5.46 -1.24
N TYR A 108 20.55 -5.75 -1.14
CA TYR A 108 21.47 -5.21 -0.14
C TYR A 108 21.18 -5.62 1.31
N LEU A 109 20.29 -6.62 1.52
CA LEU A 109 19.97 -7.11 2.85
C LEU A 109 20.54 -8.50 3.07
N ASP A 110 21.52 -8.60 3.97
CA ASP A 110 21.99 -9.91 4.44
C ASP A 110 21.01 -10.48 5.46
N GLY A 111 20.37 -11.59 5.09
CA GLY A 111 19.41 -12.28 5.93
C GLY A 111 19.99 -12.89 7.22
N ASN A 112 21.30 -13.03 7.32
CA ASN A 112 21.99 -13.57 8.50
C ASN A 112 22.43 -12.50 9.49
N SER A 113 22.50 -11.24 9.06
CA SER A 113 23.00 -10.11 9.85
C SER A 113 21.88 -9.43 10.65
N ASN A 114 22.27 -8.68 11.68
CA ASN A 114 21.31 -7.91 12.49
C ASN A 114 20.66 -6.81 11.63
N LEU A 115 19.33 -6.76 11.61
CA LEU A 115 18.60 -5.83 10.75
C LEU A 115 18.77 -4.37 11.21
N PHE A 116 18.88 -4.12 12.52
CA PHE A 116 19.07 -2.76 13.05
C PHE A 116 20.46 -2.20 12.75
N GLU A 117 21.47 -3.07 12.65
CA GLU A 117 22.83 -2.68 12.23
C GLU A 117 22.83 -2.28 10.76
N GLN A 118 22.19 -3.07 9.89
CA GLN A 118 22.07 -2.75 8.46
C GLN A 118 21.31 -1.43 8.23
N ILE A 119 20.16 -1.22 8.91
CA ILE A 119 19.41 0.05 8.83
C ILE A 119 20.23 1.24 9.37
N ARG A 120 21.21 1.00 10.23
CA ARG A 120 22.10 2.05 10.75
C ARG A 120 23.15 2.46 9.73
N GLU A 121 23.61 1.54 8.91
CA GLU A 121 24.59 1.80 7.87
C GLU A 121 23.98 2.56 6.70
N HIS A 122 22.78 2.15 6.26
CA HIS A 122 22.06 2.80 5.17
C HIS A 122 20.55 2.55 5.28
N ASP A 123 19.76 3.43 4.66
CA ASP A 123 18.31 3.19 4.52
C ASP A 123 18.07 2.01 3.57
N ILE A 124 16.98 1.27 3.79
CA ILE A 124 16.64 0.08 2.98
C ILE A 124 15.29 0.29 2.31
N LEU A 125 15.27 0.16 0.99
CA LEU A 125 14.05 0.17 0.17
C LEU A 125 13.60 -1.26 -0.11
N LEU A 126 12.30 -1.51 0.01
CA LEU A 126 11.67 -2.80 -0.27
C LEU A 126 10.64 -2.64 -1.38
N HIS A 127 10.60 -3.56 -2.34
CA HIS A 127 9.69 -3.56 -3.48
C HIS A 127 8.95 -4.90 -3.62
N HIS A 128 7.79 -5.00 -3.00
CA HIS A 128 6.91 -6.17 -3.07
C HIS A 128 6.08 -6.15 -4.36
N PRO A 129 5.66 -7.31 -4.89
CA PRO A 129 5.96 -8.67 -4.46
C PRO A 129 7.27 -9.21 -5.06
N TYR A 130 8.06 -8.37 -5.75
CA TYR A 130 9.32 -8.77 -6.38
C TYR A 130 10.32 -9.25 -5.33
N GLU A 131 10.35 -8.54 -4.22
CA GLU A 131 11.07 -8.90 -3.01
C GLU A 131 10.14 -9.43 -1.93
N THR A 132 10.66 -10.32 -1.10
CA THR A 132 9.93 -10.94 0.01
C THR A 132 9.52 -9.91 1.07
N PHE A 133 8.37 -10.14 1.72
CA PHE A 133 7.89 -9.34 2.85
C PHE A 133 8.59 -9.69 4.18
N GLU A 134 9.45 -10.71 4.18
CA GLU A 134 10.10 -11.22 5.39
C GLU A 134 10.93 -10.18 6.16
N PRO A 135 11.67 -9.22 5.54
CA PRO A 135 12.34 -8.15 6.26
C PRO A 135 11.44 -7.34 7.19
N VAL A 136 10.21 -7.04 6.76
CA VAL A 136 9.24 -6.28 7.59
C VAL A 136 8.77 -7.12 8.77
N VAL A 137 8.57 -8.42 8.57
CA VAL A 137 8.23 -9.35 9.64
C VAL A 137 9.41 -9.50 10.61
N ASN A 138 10.62 -9.66 10.09
CA ASN A 138 11.85 -9.77 10.86
C ASN A 138 12.15 -8.50 11.66
N PHE A 139 11.80 -7.32 11.14
CA PHE A 139 11.92 -6.07 11.89
C PHE A 139 11.16 -6.11 13.22
N VAL A 140 9.90 -6.57 13.20
CA VAL A 140 9.09 -6.72 14.43
C VAL A 140 9.56 -7.92 15.26
N ARG A 141 9.96 -9.02 14.61
CA ARG A 141 10.39 -10.26 15.27
C ARG A 141 11.73 -10.12 16.01
N GLN A 142 12.70 -9.39 15.43
CA GLN A 142 13.95 -9.06 16.11
C GLN A 142 13.67 -8.06 17.23
N ALA A 143 12.85 -7.02 16.95
CA ALA A 143 12.46 -6.05 17.97
C ALA A 143 11.80 -6.68 19.20
N SER A 144 11.01 -7.75 19.03
CA SER A 144 10.32 -8.39 20.15
C SER A 144 11.26 -9.15 21.09
N LYS A 145 12.40 -9.64 20.58
CA LYS A 145 13.38 -10.45 21.32
C LYS A 145 14.56 -9.64 21.85
N ASP A 146 14.92 -8.56 21.18
CA ASP A 146 16.07 -7.72 21.53
C ASP A 146 15.90 -7.11 22.94
N PRO A 147 16.83 -7.32 23.89
CA PRO A 147 16.74 -6.74 25.24
C PRO A 147 16.89 -5.21 25.27
N ASP A 148 17.51 -4.61 24.25
CA ASP A 148 17.74 -3.16 24.18
C ASP A 148 16.54 -2.41 23.58
N VAL A 149 15.55 -3.12 23.04
CA VAL A 149 14.32 -2.50 22.55
C VAL A 149 13.40 -2.15 23.71
N LEU A 150 13.08 -0.85 23.81
CA LEU A 150 12.26 -0.26 24.86
C LEU A 150 10.78 -0.26 24.49
N ALA A 151 10.47 0.06 23.23
CA ALA A 151 9.08 0.20 22.78
C ALA A 151 8.89 -0.15 21.30
N ILE A 152 7.71 -0.66 20.98
CA ILE A 152 7.25 -0.90 19.61
C ILE A 152 5.90 -0.22 19.43
N LYS A 153 5.78 0.64 18.42
CA LYS A 153 4.50 1.26 18.03
C LYS A 153 4.15 0.87 16.60
N GLN A 154 2.95 0.39 16.34
CA GLN A 154 2.55 -0.05 14.99
C GLN A 154 1.09 0.24 14.67
N THR A 155 0.81 0.64 13.44
CA THR A 155 -0.55 0.75 12.90
C THR A 155 -0.98 -0.55 12.21
N LEU A 156 -2.16 -1.05 12.55
CA LEU A 156 -2.75 -2.29 12.05
C LEU A 156 -4.12 -1.98 11.39
N TYR A 157 -4.14 -1.93 10.07
CA TYR A 157 -5.38 -1.72 9.31
C TYR A 157 -6.08 -3.04 8.94
N ARG A 158 -5.30 -3.97 8.37
CA ARG A 158 -5.72 -5.31 7.95
C ARG A 158 -4.57 -6.27 8.17
N VAL A 159 -4.82 -7.35 8.90
CA VAL A 159 -3.85 -8.42 9.17
C VAL A 159 -4.42 -9.76 8.75
N SER A 160 -3.56 -10.64 8.26
CA SER A 160 -3.93 -12.01 7.92
C SER A 160 -4.36 -12.79 9.17
N SER A 161 -5.22 -13.80 9.00
CA SER A 161 -5.76 -14.61 10.10
C SER A 161 -4.72 -15.42 10.90
N ASN A 162 -3.46 -15.51 10.42
CA ASN A 162 -2.33 -16.07 11.15
C ASN A 162 -1.09 -15.17 11.02
N SER A 163 -1.26 -13.86 11.28
CA SER A 163 -0.19 -12.88 11.09
C SER A 163 1.00 -13.10 12.05
N PRO A 164 2.23 -13.33 11.53
CA PRO A 164 3.44 -13.42 12.36
C PRO A 164 3.78 -12.12 13.10
N ILE A 165 3.31 -10.97 12.60
CA ILE A 165 3.49 -9.66 13.20
C ILE A 165 2.71 -9.59 14.52
N ILE A 166 1.45 -10.03 14.53
CA ILE A 166 0.62 -10.04 15.75
C ILE A 166 1.25 -10.92 16.83
N ALA A 167 1.74 -12.10 16.46
CA ALA A 167 2.46 -12.99 17.38
C ALA A 167 3.73 -12.33 17.94
N SER A 168 4.49 -11.62 17.10
CA SER A 168 5.71 -10.93 17.51
C SER A 168 5.43 -9.75 18.44
N LEU A 169 4.36 -8.99 18.20
CA LEU A 169 3.93 -7.88 19.07
C LEU A 169 3.47 -8.37 20.43
N ALA A 170 2.69 -9.45 20.49
CA ALA A 170 2.29 -10.08 21.75
C ALA A 170 3.52 -10.54 22.55
N ALA A 171 4.45 -11.25 21.90
CA ALA A 171 5.69 -11.69 22.54
C ALA A 171 6.57 -10.51 23.02
N ALA A 172 6.55 -9.37 22.31
CA ALA A 172 7.26 -8.18 22.75
C ALA A 172 6.71 -7.63 24.07
N ALA A 173 5.38 -7.57 24.21
CA ALA A 173 4.72 -7.13 25.43
C ALA A 173 4.97 -8.09 26.60
N GLU A 174 4.90 -9.40 26.34
CA GLU A 174 5.26 -10.44 27.32
C GLU A 174 6.72 -10.33 27.78
N ASN A 175 7.62 -9.90 26.88
CA ASN A 175 9.02 -9.60 27.18
C ASN A 175 9.25 -8.24 27.87
N GLY A 176 8.18 -7.59 28.36
CA GLY A 176 8.25 -6.35 29.14
C GLY A 176 8.47 -5.08 28.33
N LYS A 177 8.36 -5.12 26.99
CA LYS A 177 8.51 -3.95 26.12
C LYS A 177 7.20 -3.16 26.07
N GLN A 178 7.29 -1.84 25.95
CA GLN A 178 6.10 -1.02 25.76
C GLN A 178 5.57 -1.19 24.33
N VAL A 179 4.50 -1.95 24.15
CA VAL A 179 3.88 -2.16 22.84
C VAL A 179 2.61 -1.32 22.70
N THR A 180 2.55 -0.46 21.69
CA THR A 180 1.35 0.30 21.34
C THR A 180 0.89 -0.08 19.94
N VAL A 181 -0.35 -0.48 19.81
CA VAL A 181 -0.92 -0.88 18.52
C VAL A 181 -2.18 -0.08 18.25
N LEU A 182 -2.25 0.56 17.09
CA LEU A 182 -3.48 1.20 16.64
C LEU A 182 -4.19 0.27 15.68
N VAL A 183 -5.39 -0.18 16.05
CA VAL A 183 -6.19 -1.13 15.29
C VAL A 183 -7.39 -0.41 14.66
N GLU A 184 -7.49 -0.45 13.33
CA GLU A 184 -8.66 0.06 12.61
C GLU A 184 -9.79 -0.99 12.63
N LEU A 185 -10.76 -0.84 13.54
CA LEU A 185 -11.88 -1.77 13.65
C LEU A 185 -12.90 -1.64 12.51
N LYS A 186 -12.93 -0.52 11.78
CA LYS A 186 -13.90 -0.28 10.66
C LYS A 186 -13.32 -0.65 9.29
N ALA A 187 -12.29 -1.50 9.26
CA ALA A 187 -11.77 -2.06 8.04
C ALA A 187 -12.80 -3.01 7.43
N ARG A 188 -13.39 -2.61 6.28
CA ARG A 188 -14.47 -3.36 5.64
C ARG A 188 -14.09 -4.83 5.40
N PHE A 189 -14.93 -5.74 5.88
CA PHE A 189 -14.83 -7.21 5.79
C PHE A 189 -13.70 -7.86 6.61
N ASP A 190 -12.97 -7.09 7.41
CA ASP A 190 -11.93 -7.58 8.31
C ASP A 190 -12.28 -7.32 9.79
N GLU A 191 -13.48 -6.80 10.07
CA GLU A 191 -13.88 -6.31 11.39
C GLU A 191 -13.82 -7.42 12.45
N GLU A 192 -14.36 -8.61 12.17
CA GLU A 192 -14.34 -9.75 13.09
C GLU A 192 -12.91 -10.19 13.46
N ASN A 193 -12.02 -10.27 12.46
CA ASN A 193 -10.62 -10.62 12.68
C ASN A 193 -9.91 -9.54 13.51
N ASN A 194 -10.13 -8.26 13.21
CA ASN A 194 -9.51 -7.16 13.93
C ASN A 194 -9.94 -7.11 15.40
N ILE A 195 -11.19 -7.46 15.72
CA ILE A 195 -11.68 -7.59 17.11
C ILE A 195 -10.97 -8.73 17.85
N ILE A 196 -10.83 -9.90 17.21
CA ILE A 196 -10.11 -11.04 17.81
C ILE A 196 -8.66 -10.67 18.11
N TRP A 197 -7.99 -9.99 17.17
CA TRP A 197 -6.61 -9.57 17.33
C TRP A 197 -6.43 -8.50 18.40
N ALA A 198 -7.32 -7.52 18.46
CA ALA A 198 -7.29 -6.51 19.50
C ALA A 198 -7.33 -7.16 20.89
N ARG A 199 -8.30 -8.05 21.14
CA ARG A 199 -8.40 -8.77 22.42
C ARG A 199 -7.16 -9.59 22.75
N LYS A 200 -6.58 -10.27 21.74
CA LYS A 200 -5.35 -11.05 21.94
C LYS A 200 -4.16 -10.17 22.33
N LEU A 201 -4.02 -9.00 21.70
CA LEU A 201 -2.95 -8.05 22.01
C LEU A 201 -3.15 -7.42 23.39
N GLU A 202 -4.38 -7.06 23.76
CA GLU A 202 -4.70 -6.56 25.11
C GLU A 202 -4.36 -7.59 26.20
N GLN A 203 -4.72 -8.85 25.98
CA GLN A 203 -4.40 -9.95 26.92
C GLN A 203 -2.89 -10.16 27.09
N ALA A 204 -2.10 -9.92 26.04
CA ALA A 204 -0.65 -9.97 26.09
C ALA A 204 0.00 -8.73 26.75
N GLY A 205 -0.78 -7.72 27.10
CA GLY A 205 -0.30 -6.48 27.73
C GLY A 205 0.02 -5.34 26.77
N CYS A 206 -0.36 -5.44 25.48
CA CYS A 206 -0.22 -4.34 24.54
C CYS A 206 -1.22 -3.23 24.85
N HIS A 207 -0.80 -1.98 24.70
CA HIS A 207 -1.71 -0.83 24.70
C HIS A 207 -2.40 -0.72 23.32
N VAL A 208 -3.66 -1.14 23.26
CA VAL A 208 -4.46 -1.12 22.03
C VAL A 208 -5.27 0.18 21.94
N ILE A 209 -5.14 0.86 20.80
CA ILE A 209 -5.87 2.10 20.48
C ILE A 209 -6.82 1.81 19.32
N TYR A 210 -8.10 2.15 19.48
CA TYR A 210 -9.14 1.89 18.50
C TYR A 210 -9.40 3.09 17.60
N GLY A 211 -8.52 3.31 16.62
CA GLY A 211 -8.66 4.39 15.65
C GLY A 211 -8.80 5.79 16.27
N LEU A 212 -9.29 6.74 15.46
CA LEU A 212 -9.66 8.08 15.89
C LEU A 212 -11.11 8.32 15.50
N VAL A 213 -11.86 9.03 16.34
CA VAL A 213 -13.27 9.33 16.06
C VAL A 213 -13.39 10.13 14.77
N GLY A 214 -14.27 9.67 13.87
CA GLY A 214 -14.54 10.27 12.56
C GLY A 214 -13.45 10.04 11.51
N LEU A 215 -12.34 9.39 11.84
CA LEU A 215 -11.19 9.20 10.94
C LEU A 215 -10.78 7.73 10.82
N LYS A 216 -10.52 7.29 9.60
CA LYS A 216 -9.97 5.94 9.37
C LYS A 216 -8.45 5.96 9.34
N THR A 217 -7.80 5.12 10.12
CA THR A 217 -6.33 5.05 10.12
C THR A 217 -5.84 4.15 9.00
N HIS A 218 -5.21 4.74 7.99
CA HIS A 218 -4.74 4.04 6.79
C HIS A 218 -3.23 4.27 6.55
N SER A 219 -2.53 4.93 7.46
CA SER A 219 -1.08 4.98 7.51
C SER A 219 -0.48 3.60 7.77
N LYS A 220 0.70 3.31 7.21
CA LYS A 220 1.45 2.08 7.49
C LYS A 220 2.82 2.42 8.00
N ILE A 221 2.89 2.46 9.33
CA ILE A 221 4.08 2.85 10.06
C ILE A 221 4.33 1.88 11.21
N THR A 222 5.59 1.50 11.36
CA THR A 222 6.11 0.78 12.53
C THR A 222 7.28 1.58 13.07
N LEU A 223 7.28 1.85 14.36
CA LEU A 223 8.35 2.52 15.08
C LEU A 223 8.90 1.57 16.14
N VAL A 224 10.20 1.35 16.14
CA VAL A 224 10.94 0.62 17.18
C VAL A 224 11.86 1.61 17.86
N VAL A 225 11.73 1.74 19.18
CA VAL A 225 12.59 2.57 20.03
C VAL A 225 13.58 1.66 20.73
N ARG A 226 14.86 1.82 20.42
CA ARG A 226 15.96 0.97 20.89
C ARG A 226 16.99 1.80 21.64
N LYS A 227 17.53 1.24 22.72
CA LYS A 227 18.67 1.79 23.44
C LYS A 227 19.95 1.36 22.70
N GLU A 228 20.75 2.34 22.31
CA GLU A 228 22.06 2.14 21.68
C GLU A 228 23.15 2.72 22.60
N GLU A 229 24.41 2.46 22.27
CA GLU A 229 25.57 3.02 22.98
C GLU A 229 25.55 4.56 23.03
N ASP A 230 25.06 5.22 21.96
CA ASP A 230 24.98 6.67 21.83
C ASP A 230 23.64 7.27 22.32
N GLY A 231 22.77 6.47 22.93
CA GLY A 231 21.50 6.91 23.51
C GLY A 231 20.29 6.22 22.89
N ILE A 232 19.14 6.91 22.85
CA ILE A 232 17.90 6.33 22.30
C ILE A 232 17.84 6.57 20.80
N ARG A 233 17.70 5.49 20.03
CA ARG A 233 17.53 5.53 18.58
C ARG A 233 16.13 5.04 18.19
N ARG A 234 15.65 5.54 17.06
CA ARG A 234 14.33 5.23 16.52
C ARG A 234 14.49 4.64 15.14
N TYR A 235 14.03 3.41 14.97
CA TYR A 235 13.99 2.71 13.71
C TYR A 235 12.55 2.72 13.21
N VAL A 236 12.35 3.07 11.94
CA VAL A 236 11.02 3.27 11.37
C VAL A 236 10.88 2.47 10.09
N HIS A 237 9.78 1.75 9.96
CA HIS A 237 9.27 1.25 8.69
C HIS A 237 8.12 2.14 8.23
N LEU A 238 8.16 2.62 6.99
CA LEU A 238 7.10 3.38 6.34
C LEU A 238 6.69 2.67 5.04
N GLY A 239 5.41 2.34 4.89
CA GLY A 239 4.91 1.54 3.78
C GLY A 239 3.81 2.23 2.95
N THR A 240 3.74 1.89 1.66
CA THR A 240 2.59 2.24 0.80
C THR A 240 1.40 1.28 1.00
N GLY A 241 1.67 0.08 1.51
CA GLY A 241 0.71 -1.02 1.69
C GLY A 241 0.63 -1.56 3.11
N ASN A 242 -0.40 -2.36 3.37
CA ASN A 242 -0.71 -2.94 4.68
C ASN A 242 0.31 -3.99 5.14
N TYR A 243 0.38 -4.21 6.46
CA TYR A 243 1.15 -5.28 7.09
C TYR A 243 0.47 -6.66 6.96
N ASN A 244 0.18 -7.08 5.72
CA ASN A 244 -0.44 -8.36 5.41
C ASN A 244 0.43 -9.14 4.41
N ASP A 245 1.04 -10.21 4.91
CA ASP A 245 1.94 -11.11 4.20
C ASP A 245 1.28 -11.83 3.02
N SER A 246 -0.03 -12.10 3.11
CA SER A 246 -0.77 -12.72 2.02
C SER A 246 -0.98 -11.76 0.84
N THR A 247 -1.37 -10.51 1.12
CA THR A 247 -1.57 -9.50 0.07
C THR A 247 -0.24 -9.02 -0.52
N ALA A 248 0.83 -9.01 0.27
CA ALA A 248 2.17 -8.64 -0.18
C ALA A 248 2.72 -9.54 -1.32
N LYS A 249 2.08 -10.69 -1.61
CA LYS A 249 2.43 -11.57 -2.75
C LYS A 249 1.74 -11.17 -4.06
N ILE A 250 0.71 -10.32 -4.00
CA ILE A 250 -0.13 -9.96 -5.14
C ILE A 250 -0.12 -8.44 -5.37
N TYR A 251 0.02 -7.63 -4.33
CA TYR A 251 0.00 -6.17 -4.39
C TYR A 251 1.42 -5.66 -4.60
N THR A 252 1.60 -4.71 -5.53
CA THR A 252 2.88 -4.03 -5.68
C THR A 252 2.97 -2.91 -4.66
N ASP A 253 3.77 -3.10 -3.62
CA ASP A 253 3.91 -2.16 -2.51
C ASP A 253 5.38 -1.88 -2.24
N MET A 254 5.65 -0.69 -1.71
CA MET A 254 7.00 -0.27 -1.35
C MET A 254 7.09 0.07 0.13
N GLY A 255 8.25 -0.21 0.70
CA GLY A 255 8.58 0.05 2.10
C GLY A 255 9.95 0.73 2.23
N LEU A 256 10.09 1.62 3.20
CA LEU A 256 11.35 2.24 3.59
C LEU A 256 11.63 1.89 5.06
N LEU A 257 12.78 1.29 5.31
CA LEU A 257 13.35 1.14 6.65
C LEU A 257 14.45 2.19 6.84
N THR A 258 14.36 2.95 7.93
CA THR A 258 15.29 4.06 8.20
C THR A 258 15.49 4.27 9.70
N CYS A 259 16.67 4.78 10.08
CA CYS A 259 16.91 5.32 11.42
C CYS A 259 17.21 6.83 11.43
N GLN A 260 16.84 7.54 10.35
CA GLN A 260 17.01 8.99 10.26
C GLN A 260 16.31 9.73 11.40
N LYS A 261 17.06 10.57 12.12
CA LYS A 261 16.58 11.26 13.33
C LYS A 261 15.30 12.08 13.10
N ALA A 262 15.23 12.79 11.96
CA ALA A 262 14.09 13.63 11.61
C ALA A 262 12.81 12.82 11.35
N ILE A 263 12.92 11.73 10.58
CA ILE A 263 11.81 10.81 10.33
C ILE A 263 11.39 10.10 11.63
N GLY A 264 12.35 9.67 12.45
CA GLY A 264 12.06 9.04 13.75
C GLY A 264 11.35 9.97 14.74
N ALA A 265 11.72 11.26 14.75
CA ALA A 265 11.04 12.27 15.57
C ALA A 265 9.59 12.46 15.11
N ASP A 266 9.36 12.61 13.81
CA ASP A 266 8.02 12.72 13.25
C ASP A 266 7.19 11.46 13.47
N ALA A 267 7.77 10.26 13.30
CA ALA A 267 7.10 8.99 13.60
C ALA A 267 6.59 8.93 15.05
N THR A 268 7.40 9.43 16.00
CA THR A 268 6.98 9.55 17.40
C THR A 268 5.81 10.52 17.56
N ALA A 269 5.89 11.69 16.90
CA ALA A 269 4.82 12.68 16.92
C ALA A 269 3.51 12.13 16.30
N VAL A 270 3.58 11.35 15.23
CA VAL A 270 2.42 10.66 14.63
C VAL A 270 1.73 9.79 15.66
N PHE A 271 2.48 8.90 16.33
CA PHE A 271 1.88 8.00 17.32
C PHE A 271 1.35 8.73 18.55
N ASN A 272 1.97 9.83 18.96
CA ASN A 272 1.46 10.64 20.06
C ASN A 272 0.14 11.32 19.67
N MET A 273 0.06 11.89 18.45
CA MET A 273 -1.18 12.45 17.91
C MET A 273 -2.30 11.40 17.86
N LEU A 274 -1.97 10.19 17.40
CA LEU A 274 -2.91 9.08 17.32
C LEU A 274 -3.36 8.52 18.68
N SER A 275 -2.54 8.68 19.72
CA SER A 275 -2.90 8.29 21.09
C SER A 275 -3.56 9.41 21.90
N GLY A 276 -4.01 10.49 21.25
CA GLY A 276 -4.73 11.60 21.89
C GLY A 276 -3.84 12.66 22.55
N TYR A 277 -2.53 12.67 22.25
CA TYR A 277 -1.62 13.73 22.67
C TYR A 277 -1.55 14.86 21.62
N SER A 278 -1.31 16.09 22.10
CA SER A 278 -1.28 17.35 21.35
C SER A 278 -0.62 17.26 19.96
N GLU A 279 -1.20 18.01 19.02
CA GLU A 279 -0.61 18.33 17.72
C GLU A 279 0.82 18.87 17.88
N PRO A 280 1.83 18.37 17.13
CA PRO A 280 3.18 18.90 17.20
C PRO A 280 3.24 20.29 16.58
N ALA A 281 4.07 21.17 17.15
CA ALA A 281 4.21 22.54 16.66
C ALA A 281 4.75 22.63 15.22
N PHE A 282 5.55 21.65 14.79
CA PHE A 282 6.08 21.54 13.43
C PHE A 282 6.42 20.09 13.08
N TRP A 283 6.41 19.79 11.79
CA TRP A 283 6.90 18.52 11.21
C TRP A 283 8.27 18.71 10.59
N ASN A 284 9.12 17.69 10.67
CA ASN A 284 10.46 17.75 10.10
C ASN A 284 10.47 17.33 8.62
N LYS A 285 9.85 16.19 8.30
CA LYS A 285 9.92 15.49 7.01
C LYS A 285 8.59 14.88 6.58
N LEU A 286 7.82 14.29 7.52
CA LEU A 286 6.55 13.64 7.20
C LEU A 286 5.45 14.67 6.93
N ALA A 287 4.52 14.32 6.05
CA ALA A 287 3.25 15.02 5.89
C ALA A 287 2.10 14.03 6.09
N ILE A 288 1.03 14.46 6.76
CA ILE A 288 0.01 13.56 7.30
C ILE A 288 -1.37 13.98 6.81
N ALA A 289 -2.31 13.06 6.62
CA ALA A 289 -3.72 13.43 6.46
C ALA A 289 -4.44 13.28 7.82
N PRO A 290 -5.52 14.05 8.09
CA PRO A 290 -6.15 15.02 7.20
C PRO A 290 -5.53 16.42 7.23
N ILE A 291 -4.54 16.66 8.09
CA ILE A 291 -3.99 17.99 8.33
C ILE A 291 -2.72 18.17 7.49
N TRP A 292 -2.61 19.22 6.67
CA TRP A 292 -1.41 19.56 5.86
C TRP A 292 -1.12 18.70 4.62
N LEU A 293 -1.49 17.42 4.52
CA LEU A 293 -1.08 16.61 3.35
C LEU A 293 -1.60 17.17 2.02
N ARG A 294 -2.85 17.62 1.97
CA ARG A 294 -3.42 18.26 0.78
C ARG A 294 -2.64 19.52 0.41
N ASP A 295 -2.42 20.40 1.38
CA ASP A 295 -1.70 21.66 1.18
C ASP A 295 -0.26 21.43 0.75
N ARG A 296 0.38 20.38 1.29
CA ARG A 296 1.72 19.96 0.87
C ARG A 296 1.74 19.57 -0.61
N PHE A 297 0.81 18.73 -1.08
CA PHE A 297 0.74 18.38 -2.50
C PHE A 297 0.45 19.59 -3.38
N ILE A 298 -0.50 20.45 -2.99
CA ILE A 298 -0.83 21.67 -3.73
C ILE A 298 0.41 22.58 -3.80
N SER A 299 1.13 22.75 -2.71
CA SER A 299 2.37 23.54 -2.66
C SER A 299 3.45 22.99 -3.60
N LEU A 300 3.63 21.67 -3.65
CA LEU A 300 4.61 21.03 -4.53
C LEU A 300 4.25 21.26 -6.01
N ILE A 301 2.97 21.09 -6.37
CA ILE A 301 2.45 21.32 -7.73
C ILE A 301 2.58 22.79 -8.13
N LYS A 302 2.20 23.71 -7.23
CA LYS A 302 2.33 25.16 -7.46
C LYS A 302 3.79 25.59 -7.64
N ARG A 303 4.71 24.99 -6.90
CA ARG A 303 6.15 25.27 -7.06
C ARG A 303 6.65 24.90 -8.46
N GLU A 304 6.29 23.73 -8.98
CA GLU A 304 6.58 23.36 -10.38
C GLU A 304 5.94 24.33 -11.38
N THR A 305 4.73 24.78 -11.09
CA THR A 305 4.00 25.77 -11.91
C THR A 305 4.76 27.08 -12.02
N GLU A 306 5.27 27.61 -10.90
CA GLU A 306 6.07 28.84 -10.90
C GLU A 306 7.41 28.66 -11.62
N PHE A 307 8.05 27.49 -11.50
CA PHE A 307 9.24 27.20 -12.30
C PHE A 307 8.95 27.23 -13.80
N ALA A 308 7.85 26.59 -14.25
CA ALA A 308 7.47 26.62 -15.66
C ALA A 308 7.17 28.05 -16.17
N LYS A 309 6.44 28.85 -15.39
CA LYS A 309 6.17 30.26 -15.72
C LYS A 309 7.44 31.10 -15.85
N SER A 310 8.45 30.81 -15.04
CA SER A 310 9.77 31.45 -15.12
C SER A 310 10.67 30.92 -16.26
N GLY A 311 10.16 30.05 -17.12
CA GLY A 311 10.91 29.45 -18.23
C GLY A 311 11.88 28.35 -17.82
N LYS A 312 11.83 27.88 -16.57
CA LYS A 312 12.67 26.78 -16.07
C LYS A 312 12.05 25.42 -16.40
N LYS A 313 12.89 24.39 -16.44
CA LYS A 313 12.42 23.01 -16.61
C LYS A 313 11.60 22.59 -15.39
N ALA A 314 10.38 22.13 -15.63
CA ALA A 314 9.45 21.67 -14.60
C ALA A 314 8.70 20.42 -15.08
N PHE A 315 8.62 19.41 -14.23
CA PHE A 315 7.82 18.21 -14.50
C PHE A 315 7.32 17.57 -13.20
N ILE A 316 6.23 16.82 -13.34
CA ILE A 316 5.65 15.99 -12.31
C ILE A 316 5.49 14.59 -12.87
N LYS A 317 6.00 13.58 -12.18
CA LYS A 317 5.69 12.17 -12.44
C LYS A 317 5.05 11.61 -11.17
N ALA A 318 3.89 10.98 -11.27
CA ALA A 318 3.23 10.42 -10.11
C ALA A 318 2.53 9.11 -10.40
N LYS A 319 2.48 8.23 -9.40
CA LYS A 319 1.82 6.94 -9.40
C LYS A 319 0.89 6.86 -8.19
N MET A 320 -0.33 6.38 -8.40
CA MET A 320 -1.30 6.12 -7.34
C MET A 320 -2.39 5.18 -7.83
N ASN A 321 -3.26 4.74 -6.92
CA ASN A 321 -4.37 3.88 -7.32
C ASN A 321 -5.52 4.70 -7.92
N SER A 322 -5.76 5.91 -7.42
CA SER A 322 -6.89 6.73 -7.84
C SER A 322 -6.64 8.23 -7.70
N LEU A 323 -7.27 9.01 -8.57
CA LEU A 323 -7.25 10.48 -8.60
C LEU A 323 -8.68 11.00 -8.79
N CYS A 324 -9.24 11.61 -7.76
CA CYS A 324 -10.55 12.27 -7.82
C CYS A 324 -10.67 13.54 -6.98
N ASP A 325 -9.60 13.99 -6.32
CA ASP A 325 -9.63 15.25 -5.57
C ASP A 325 -9.68 16.46 -6.51
N GLN A 326 -10.70 17.30 -6.35
CA GLN A 326 -10.94 18.44 -7.22
C GLN A 326 -9.84 19.51 -7.12
N GLY A 327 -9.33 19.77 -5.91
CA GLY A 327 -8.32 20.80 -5.68
C GLY A 327 -6.98 20.42 -6.29
N ILE A 328 -6.56 19.16 -6.13
CA ILE A 328 -5.36 18.64 -6.77
C ILE A 328 -5.52 18.59 -8.29
N ILE A 329 -6.67 18.15 -8.82
CA ILE A 329 -6.92 18.15 -10.28
C ILE A 329 -6.83 19.57 -10.85
N ALA A 330 -7.42 20.56 -10.19
CA ALA A 330 -7.33 21.96 -10.59
C ALA A 330 -5.87 22.45 -10.60
N ALA A 331 -5.09 22.16 -9.56
CA ALA A 331 -3.67 22.51 -9.50
C ALA A 331 -2.86 21.85 -10.62
N LEU A 332 -3.15 20.59 -10.98
CA LEU A 332 -2.49 19.90 -12.09
C LEU A 332 -2.83 20.53 -13.44
N TYR A 333 -4.08 20.98 -13.63
CA TYR A 333 -4.47 21.71 -14.83
C TYR A 333 -3.76 23.07 -14.94
N GLU A 334 -3.67 23.83 -13.84
CA GLU A 334 -2.91 25.08 -13.80
C GLU A 334 -1.42 24.85 -14.14
N ALA A 335 -0.83 23.82 -13.55
CA ALA A 335 0.55 23.42 -13.83
C ALA A 335 0.75 23.06 -15.32
N SER A 336 -0.17 22.26 -15.87
CA SER A 336 -0.13 21.87 -17.28
C SER A 336 -0.27 23.08 -18.21
N ALA A 337 -1.20 23.99 -17.93
CA ALA A 337 -1.39 25.23 -18.67
C ALA A 337 -0.14 26.12 -18.68
N ALA A 338 0.58 26.17 -17.54
CA ALA A 338 1.85 26.89 -17.41
C ALA A 338 3.04 26.22 -18.11
N GLY A 339 2.89 24.99 -18.63
CA GLY A 339 3.93 24.28 -19.37
C GLY A 339 4.62 23.14 -18.60
N VAL A 340 4.17 22.81 -17.39
CA VAL A 340 4.69 21.66 -16.64
C VAL A 340 4.34 20.37 -17.37
N LYS A 341 5.33 19.48 -17.58
CA LYS A 341 5.09 18.13 -18.13
C LYS A 341 4.63 17.19 -17.03
N ILE A 342 3.46 16.58 -17.17
CA ILE A 342 2.84 15.75 -16.13
C ILE A 342 2.59 14.34 -16.65
N ASN A 343 3.16 13.33 -16.00
CA ASN A 343 2.95 11.92 -16.34
C ASN A 343 2.39 11.16 -15.14
N LEU A 344 1.23 10.53 -15.31
CA LEU A 344 0.49 9.89 -14.23
C LEU A 344 0.29 8.40 -14.52
N VAL A 345 0.60 7.55 -13.54
CA VAL A 345 0.28 6.11 -13.54
C VAL A 345 -0.87 5.87 -12.56
N ILE A 346 -2.07 5.71 -13.08
CA ILE A 346 -3.31 5.56 -12.29
C ILE A 346 -4.04 4.31 -12.76
N ARG A 347 -4.03 3.26 -11.93
CA ARG A 347 -4.63 1.97 -12.31
C ARG A 347 -6.15 1.90 -12.13
N GLY A 348 -6.70 2.67 -11.19
CA GLY A 348 -8.10 2.66 -10.81
C GLY A 348 -8.86 3.89 -11.32
N ILE A 349 -9.59 4.56 -10.43
CA ILE A 349 -10.45 5.69 -10.78
C ILE A 349 -9.60 6.93 -11.11
N CYS A 350 -9.87 7.57 -12.25
CA CYS A 350 -9.28 8.85 -12.62
C CYS A 350 -10.37 9.81 -13.11
N CYS A 351 -10.61 10.90 -12.38
CA CYS A 351 -11.55 11.96 -12.78
C CYS A 351 -10.89 13.09 -13.59
N LEU A 352 -9.56 13.09 -13.70
CA LEU A 352 -8.81 14.02 -14.54
C LEU A 352 -8.99 13.66 -16.02
N LYS A 353 -9.17 14.66 -16.89
CA LYS A 353 -9.27 14.52 -18.34
C LYS A 353 -8.02 15.07 -19.02
N THR A 354 -7.48 14.33 -19.98
CA THR A 354 -6.30 14.72 -20.77
C THR A 354 -6.70 15.39 -22.08
N GLY A 355 -5.76 16.11 -22.71
CA GLY A 355 -5.92 16.63 -24.07
C GLY A 355 -6.85 17.84 -24.25
N ILE A 356 -7.29 18.48 -23.16
CA ILE A 356 -8.09 19.71 -23.25
C ILE A 356 -7.15 20.86 -23.68
N PRO A 357 -7.41 21.54 -24.82
CA PRO A 357 -6.57 22.65 -25.29
C PRO A 357 -6.40 23.74 -24.23
N GLY A 358 -5.15 24.15 -23.98
CA GLY A 358 -4.83 25.17 -22.98
C GLY A 358 -4.92 24.72 -21.51
N ILE A 359 -5.46 23.53 -21.23
CA ILE A 359 -5.72 23.08 -19.84
C ILE A 359 -4.95 21.80 -19.50
N SER A 360 -5.00 20.75 -20.33
CA SER A 360 -4.40 19.45 -20.00
C SER A 360 -3.59 18.83 -21.13
N LYS A 361 -3.10 19.66 -22.06
CA LYS A 361 -2.26 19.24 -23.20
C LYS A 361 -0.93 18.61 -22.79
N ASN A 362 -0.40 18.96 -21.61
CA ASN A 362 0.87 18.45 -21.10
C ASN A 362 0.68 17.33 -20.07
N ILE A 363 -0.53 16.75 -19.95
CA ILE A 363 -0.83 15.66 -19.02
C ILE A 363 -1.04 14.36 -19.79
N THR A 364 -0.29 13.34 -19.42
CA THR A 364 -0.45 11.97 -19.90
C THR A 364 -0.87 11.07 -18.74
N VAL A 365 -1.95 10.31 -18.89
CA VAL A 365 -2.40 9.32 -17.90
C VAL A 365 -2.29 7.92 -18.51
N ARG A 366 -1.65 7.01 -17.78
CA ARG A 366 -1.61 5.59 -18.10
C ARG A 366 -2.19 4.74 -16.97
N SER A 367 -2.88 3.67 -17.33
CA SER A 367 -3.33 2.63 -16.42
C SER A 367 -2.58 1.32 -16.73
N ILE A 368 -1.99 0.71 -15.70
CA ILE A 368 -1.30 -0.58 -15.82
C ILE A 368 -2.10 -1.57 -14.98
N VAL A 369 -2.62 -2.60 -15.65
CA VAL A 369 -3.32 -3.72 -15.01
C VAL A 369 -2.66 -5.00 -15.51
N GLY A 370 -1.92 -5.64 -14.61
CA GLY A 370 -1.13 -6.84 -14.87
C GLY A 370 -1.50 -7.99 -13.94
N ASN A 371 -0.53 -8.87 -13.72
CA ASN A 371 -0.65 -9.99 -12.80
C ASN A 371 -0.68 -9.53 -11.34
N PHE A 372 0.22 -8.61 -11.01
CA PHE A 372 0.25 -7.97 -9.72
C PHE A 372 -0.65 -6.75 -9.73
N LEU A 373 -1.27 -6.48 -8.59
CA LEU A 373 -2.15 -5.34 -8.40
C LEU A 373 -1.31 -4.10 -8.08
N GLU A 374 -1.23 -3.17 -9.03
CA GLU A 374 -0.46 -1.94 -8.86
C GLU A 374 -0.95 -1.12 -7.66
N HIS A 375 -0.19 -1.04 -6.56
CA HIS A 375 -0.69 -0.46 -5.31
C HIS A 375 0.17 0.66 -4.71
N SER A 376 1.46 0.69 -5.01
CA SER A 376 2.38 1.72 -4.51
C SER A 376 1.99 3.12 -4.98
N ARG A 377 2.29 4.12 -4.13
CA ARG A 377 2.12 5.53 -4.45
C ARG A 377 3.48 6.23 -4.41
N ILE A 378 3.84 6.85 -5.52
CA ILE A 378 5.13 7.53 -5.74
C ILE A 378 4.83 8.91 -6.31
N PHE A 379 5.47 9.94 -5.79
CA PHE A 379 5.31 11.32 -6.25
C PHE A 379 6.68 11.95 -6.48
N TYR A 380 6.95 12.36 -7.71
CA TYR A 380 8.26 12.83 -8.14
C TYR A 380 8.13 14.20 -8.80
N PHE A 381 8.81 15.18 -8.20
CA PHE A 381 8.83 16.58 -8.62
C PHE A 381 10.26 16.98 -9.00
N HIS A 382 10.42 17.65 -10.14
CA HIS A 382 11.74 18.03 -10.67
C HIS A 382 12.45 19.08 -9.80
N ASN A 383 11.70 20.03 -9.26
CA ASN A 383 12.14 21.07 -8.34
C ASN A 383 13.40 21.81 -8.82
N ASN A 384 13.38 22.25 -10.09
CA ASN A 384 14.48 22.96 -10.74
C ASN A 384 15.85 22.22 -10.63
N GLY A 385 15.85 20.90 -10.69
CA GLY A 385 17.04 20.05 -10.60
C GLY A 385 17.35 19.52 -9.20
N PHE A 386 16.66 20.02 -8.17
CA PHE A 386 16.75 19.49 -6.79
C PHE A 386 15.65 18.45 -6.56
N GLU A 387 15.73 17.37 -7.33
CA GLU A 387 14.69 16.37 -7.46
C GLU A 387 14.19 15.83 -6.12
N GLU A 388 12.87 15.89 -5.92
CA GLU A 388 12.20 15.40 -4.71
C GLU A 388 11.32 14.21 -5.07
N VAL A 389 11.52 13.09 -4.36
CA VAL A 389 10.73 11.87 -4.49
C VAL A 389 10.09 11.56 -3.15
N PHE A 390 8.79 11.27 -3.19
CA PHE A 390 8.01 10.88 -2.03
C PHE A 390 7.29 9.57 -2.29
N MET A 391 7.10 8.81 -1.23
CA MET A 391 6.18 7.67 -1.19
C MET A 391 5.17 7.86 -0.07
N GLY A 392 4.05 7.15 -0.14
CA GLY A 392 3.04 7.28 0.90
C GLY A 392 1.87 6.32 0.78
N SER A 393 0.96 6.43 1.74
CA SER A 393 -0.23 5.58 1.81
C SER A 393 -1.47 6.19 1.15
N ALA A 394 -1.45 7.50 0.88
CA ALA A 394 -2.58 8.25 0.31
C ALA A 394 -2.66 8.19 -1.21
N ASP A 395 -3.87 7.97 -1.71
CA ASP A 395 -4.27 8.38 -3.07
C ASP A 395 -4.73 9.85 -3.07
N TRP A 396 -4.79 10.48 -4.24
CA TRP A 396 -5.37 11.82 -4.40
C TRP A 396 -6.90 11.75 -4.50
N MET A 397 -7.54 11.37 -3.39
CA MET A 397 -9.00 11.33 -3.23
C MET A 397 -9.43 12.11 -1.99
N PRO A 398 -10.61 12.76 -1.98
CA PRO A 398 -11.08 13.54 -0.83
C PRO A 398 -11.08 12.72 0.48
N ARG A 399 -11.56 11.47 0.44
CA ARG A 399 -11.56 10.60 1.62
C ARG A 399 -10.15 10.28 2.17
N ASN A 400 -9.12 10.25 1.32
CA ASN A 400 -7.74 9.98 1.74
C ASN A 400 -7.10 11.24 2.32
N LEU A 401 -7.48 12.41 1.82
CA LEU A 401 -6.92 13.69 2.25
C LEU A 401 -7.67 14.31 3.43
N ASP A 402 -8.95 13.98 3.66
CA ASP A 402 -9.80 14.66 4.66
C ASP A 402 -10.35 13.73 5.74
N LYS A 403 -10.55 12.45 5.43
CA LYS A 403 -11.28 11.50 6.31
C LYS A 403 -10.41 10.34 6.80
N ARG A 404 -9.10 10.40 6.54
CA ARG A 404 -8.15 9.34 6.86
C ARG A 404 -6.89 9.90 7.46
N VAL A 405 -6.28 9.10 8.33
CA VAL A 405 -4.89 9.26 8.68
C VAL A 405 -4.05 8.56 7.64
N GLU A 406 -3.29 9.33 6.87
CA GLU A 406 -2.35 8.85 5.84
C GLU A 406 -0.98 9.48 6.09
N ILE A 407 0.08 8.89 5.56
CA ILE A 407 1.45 9.43 5.67
C ILE A 407 2.07 9.54 4.28
N LEU A 408 2.75 10.67 4.05
CA LEU A 408 3.68 10.91 2.96
C LEU A 408 5.07 11.12 3.55
N PHE A 409 6.06 10.47 2.96
CA PHE A 409 7.45 10.51 3.41
C PHE A 409 8.42 10.66 2.24
N PRO A 410 9.50 11.45 2.40
CA PRO A 410 10.51 11.63 1.38
C PRO A 410 11.45 10.42 1.28
N VAL A 411 12.00 10.20 0.08
CA VAL A 411 13.13 9.31 -0.17
C VAL A 411 14.35 10.18 -0.41
N GLU A 412 15.17 10.38 0.63
CA GLU A 412 16.26 11.35 0.63
C GLU A 412 17.61 10.75 0.22
N ASP A 413 17.84 9.46 0.50
CA ASP A 413 19.02 8.75 0.03
C ASP A 413 19.08 8.76 -1.51
N GLU A 414 20.20 9.22 -2.08
CA GLU A 414 20.31 9.45 -3.52
C GLU A 414 20.28 8.15 -4.33
N GLU A 415 20.78 7.03 -3.80
CA GLU A 415 20.74 5.74 -4.48
C GLU A 415 19.33 5.16 -4.45
N LEU A 416 18.65 5.21 -3.30
CA LEU A 416 17.25 4.78 -3.19
C LEU A 416 16.33 5.66 -4.03
N LYS A 417 16.60 6.98 -4.08
CA LYS A 417 15.84 7.93 -4.91
C LYS A 417 15.95 7.57 -6.38
N LYS A 418 17.15 7.27 -6.88
CA LYS A 418 17.37 6.79 -8.26
C LYS A 418 16.62 5.48 -8.52
N GLU A 419 16.59 4.57 -7.55
CA GLU A 419 15.86 3.30 -7.68
C GLU A 419 14.34 3.51 -7.79
N VAL A 420 13.75 4.37 -6.96
CA VAL A 420 12.32 4.73 -7.06
C VAL A 420 12.01 5.44 -8.39
N ILE A 421 12.89 6.33 -8.85
CA ILE A 421 12.74 6.99 -10.16
C ILE A 421 12.81 5.97 -11.29
N HIS A 422 13.75 5.03 -11.24
CA HIS A 422 13.88 3.94 -12.21
C HIS A 422 12.62 3.08 -12.28
N ILE A 423 12.07 2.68 -11.13
CA ILE A 423 10.80 1.92 -11.05
C ILE A 423 9.67 2.70 -11.74
N LEU A 424 9.52 3.99 -11.42
CA LEU A 424 8.48 4.82 -12.03
C LEU A 424 8.71 4.99 -13.54
N ASP A 425 9.96 5.15 -13.98
CA ASP A 425 10.31 5.30 -15.39
C ASP A 425 10.08 4.03 -16.21
N ILE A 426 10.36 2.85 -15.66
CA ILE A 426 10.03 1.57 -16.32
C ILE A 426 8.52 1.42 -16.49
N GLN A 427 7.72 1.78 -15.48
CA GLN A 427 6.26 1.79 -15.60
C GLN A 427 5.77 2.82 -16.64
N LEU A 428 6.43 3.98 -16.72
CA LEU A 428 6.19 4.98 -17.77
C LEU A 428 6.70 4.57 -19.15
N LYS A 429 7.46 3.47 -19.28
CA LYS A 429 7.88 2.90 -20.56
C LYS A 429 7.12 1.63 -20.92
N ASP A 430 6.30 1.08 -20.03
CA ASP A 430 5.48 -0.10 -20.32
C ASP A 430 4.64 0.15 -21.58
N ASN A 431 4.77 -0.76 -22.54
CA ASN A 431 4.09 -0.73 -23.83
C ASN A 431 3.29 -2.03 -24.09
N THR A 432 3.17 -2.90 -23.09
CA THR A 432 2.55 -4.23 -23.21
C THR A 432 1.26 -4.33 -22.40
N LYS A 433 1.23 -3.78 -21.19
CA LYS A 433 0.08 -3.79 -20.26
C LYS A 433 -0.46 -2.39 -19.98
N ALA A 434 0.30 -1.35 -20.30
CA ALA A 434 -0.16 0.02 -20.21
C ALA A 434 -1.35 0.28 -21.15
N ARG A 435 -2.29 1.07 -20.66
CA ARG A 435 -3.37 1.68 -21.45
C ARG A 435 -3.33 3.18 -21.26
N ILE A 436 -3.32 3.94 -22.33
CA ILE A 436 -3.20 5.41 -22.32
C ILE A 436 -4.59 6.04 -22.45
N MET A 437 -4.91 6.95 -21.53
CA MET A 437 -6.16 7.70 -21.55
C MET A 437 -6.20 8.66 -22.74
N GLN A 438 -7.29 8.59 -23.50
CA GLN A 438 -7.62 9.49 -24.60
C GLN A 438 -8.47 10.67 -24.12
N PRO A 439 -8.57 11.77 -24.91
CA PRO A 439 -9.34 12.95 -24.52
C PRO A 439 -10.84 12.70 -24.25
N ASP A 440 -11.42 11.67 -24.87
CA ASP A 440 -12.80 11.24 -24.65
C ASP A 440 -12.99 10.39 -23.37
N GLY A 441 -11.89 10.08 -22.66
CA GLY A 441 -11.86 9.25 -21.47
C GLY A 441 -11.73 7.75 -21.76
N SER A 442 -11.68 7.34 -23.03
CA SER A 442 -11.38 5.96 -23.41
C SER A 442 -9.91 5.63 -23.15
N TYR A 443 -9.60 4.34 -23.13
CA TYR A 443 -8.24 3.84 -22.88
C TYR A 443 -7.82 2.93 -24.02
N ILE A 444 -6.70 3.23 -24.65
CA ILE A 444 -6.14 2.42 -25.74
C ILE A 444 -4.81 1.80 -25.32
N ILE A 445 -4.50 0.63 -25.88
CA ILE A 445 -3.17 0.05 -25.78
C ILE A 445 -2.26 0.88 -26.70
N PRO A 446 -1.08 1.34 -26.25
CA PRO A 446 -0.17 2.09 -27.10
C PRO A 446 0.31 1.23 -28.27
N ASP A 447 0.37 1.81 -29.46
CA ASP A 447 0.96 1.15 -30.62
C ASP A 447 2.45 0.92 -30.38
N ILE A 448 2.91 -0.29 -30.71
CA ILE A 448 4.33 -0.65 -30.61
C ILE A 448 4.92 -0.49 -32.01
N GLU A 449 5.75 0.53 -32.21
CA GLU A 449 6.42 0.74 -33.50
C GLU A 449 7.26 -0.49 -33.88
N PRO A 450 7.28 -0.89 -35.17
CA PRO A 450 8.11 -2.00 -35.63
C PRO A 450 9.58 -1.81 -35.23
N GLY A 451 10.15 -2.78 -34.51
CA GLY A 451 11.52 -2.72 -33.98
C GLY A 451 11.64 -2.23 -32.54
N THR A 452 10.56 -1.75 -31.92
CA THR A 452 10.55 -1.41 -30.49
C THR A 452 10.49 -2.67 -29.64
N GLU A 453 11.35 -2.77 -28.63
CA GLU A 453 11.32 -3.88 -27.68
C GLU A 453 10.03 -3.87 -26.84
N LYS A 454 9.41 -5.03 -26.68
CA LYS A 454 8.23 -5.18 -25.81
C LYS A 454 8.67 -5.14 -24.34
N LEU A 455 8.14 -4.17 -23.61
CA LEU A 455 8.38 -3.98 -22.20
C LEU A 455 7.08 -4.14 -21.41
N CYS A 456 7.05 -5.18 -20.57
CA CYS A 456 6.08 -5.36 -19.50
C CYS A 456 6.79 -5.03 -18.18
N ALA A 457 6.37 -3.97 -17.49
CA ALA A 457 7.04 -3.48 -16.29
C ALA A 457 7.11 -4.55 -15.19
N GLN A 458 6.01 -5.30 -14.98
CA GLN A 458 5.99 -6.33 -13.94
C GLN A 458 6.94 -7.49 -14.25
N ASP A 459 7.00 -7.95 -15.51
CA ASP A 459 7.94 -9.01 -15.89
C ASP A 459 9.39 -8.51 -15.87
N TYR A 460 9.63 -7.21 -16.14
CA TYR A 460 10.94 -6.57 -16.00
C TYR A 460 11.42 -6.60 -14.55
N PHE A 461 10.61 -6.13 -13.59
CA PHE A 461 10.99 -6.12 -12.17
C PHE A 461 11.19 -7.54 -11.60
N CYS A 462 10.40 -8.52 -12.06
CA CYS A 462 10.65 -9.92 -11.71
C CYS A 462 12.06 -10.38 -12.12
N LYS A 463 12.47 -10.06 -13.36
CA LYS A 463 13.80 -10.41 -13.89
C LYS A 463 14.91 -9.64 -13.17
N GLU A 464 14.69 -8.36 -12.88
CA GLU A 464 15.63 -7.49 -12.18
C GLU A 464 15.91 -8.01 -10.76
N ALA A 465 14.87 -8.31 -9.98
CA ALA A 465 15.01 -8.88 -8.64
C ALA A 465 15.71 -10.26 -8.68
N MET A 466 15.40 -11.11 -9.66
CA MET A 466 16.10 -12.39 -9.85
C MET A 466 17.57 -12.22 -10.22
N ALA A 467 17.92 -11.17 -10.95
CA ALA A 467 19.31 -10.86 -11.29
C ALA A 467 20.08 -10.32 -10.07
N ALA A 468 19.49 -9.42 -9.30
CA ALA A 468 20.07 -8.89 -8.06
C ALA A 468 20.42 -10.02 -7.07
N ALA A 469 19.47 -10.93 -6.81
CA ALA A 469 19.68 -12.06 -5.89
C ALA A 469 20.75 -13.05 -6.35
N ARG A 470 21.03 -13.15 -7.66
CA ARG A 470 22.12 -13.99 -8.20
C ARG A 470 23.49 -13.34 -8.01
N THR A 471 23.55 -12.02 -8.07
CA THR A 471 24.80 -11.26 -7.90
C THR A 471 25.28 -11.32 -6.45
N GLU A 472 24.38 -11.20 -5.48
CA GLU A 472 24.69 -11.34 -4.05
C GLU A 472 25.27 -12.73 -3.71
N LYS A 473 24.69 -13.80 -4.26
CA LYS A 473 25.21 -15.17 -4.08
C LYS A 473 26.61 -15.40 -4.67
N LYS A 474 27.11 -14.48 -5.51
CA LYS A 474 28.42 -14.59 -6.16
C LYS A 474 29.49 -13.71 -5.52
N LEU A 475 29.16 -12.82 -4.58
CA LEU A 475 30.21 -12.18 -3.78
C LEU A 475 30.89 -13.26 -2.94
N PRO A 476 32.23 -13.42 -3.03
CA PRO A 476 32.92 -14.38 -2.18
C PRO A 476 32.71 -14.00 -0.72
N GLU A 477 32.42 -14.98 0.13
CA GLU A 477 32.60 -14.84 1.57
C GLU A 477 33.99 -14.25 1.77
N THR A 478 34.06 -13.03 2.30
CA THR A 478 35.31 -12.36 2.63
C THR A 478 35.92 -13.08 3.83
N GLY A 479 36.52 -14.24 3.55
CA GLY A 479 37.54 -14.80 4.42
C GLY A 479 38.60 -13.72 4.58
N THR A 480 38.82 -13.32 5.83
CA THR A 480 39.87 -12.40 6.26
C THR A 480 41.15 -12.71 5.48
N PRO A 481 41.78 -11.75 4.78
CA PRO A 481 43.09 -12.00 4.20
C PRO A 481 44.04 -12.22 5.39
N CYS A 482 44.39 -13.47 5.65
CA CYS A 482 45.43 -13.79 6.60
C CYS A 482 46.73 -13.27 5.98
N PHE A 483 47.27 -12.17 6.52
CA PHE A 483 48.61 -11.71 6.15
C PHE A 483 49.61 -12.73 6.69
N GLU A 484 50.15 -13.57 5.83
CA GLU A 484 51.30 -14.40 6.18
C GLU A 484 52.56 -13.51 6.23
N PRO A 485 53.25 -13.42 7.37
CA PRO A 485 54.50 -12.68 7.44
C PRO A 485 55.59 -13.46 6.71
N LEU A 486 56.32 -12.77 5.84
CA LEU A 486 57.58 -13.26 5.28
C LEU A 486 58.61 -13.35 6.41
N THR A 487 58.78 -14.54 6.98
CA THR A 487 59.94 -14.84 7.83
C THR A 487 61.15 -15.06 6.94
N SER A 488 62.22 -14.30 7.19
CA SER A 488 63.52 -14.55 6.58
C SER A 488 64.02 -15.92 7.04
N ASP A 489 64.17 -16.85 6.12
CA ASP A 489 65.02 -18.02 6.34
C ASP A 489 66.46 -17.51 6.56
N MET A 490 66.88 -17.49 7.82
CA MET A 490 68.29 -17.53 8.17
C MET A 490 68.70 -19.00 8.13
N GLU A 491 69.46 -19.36 7.10
CA GLU A 491 70.33 -20.54 7.13
C GLU A 491 71.21 -20.45 8.38
N GLU A 492 71.31 -21.55 9.15
CA GLU A 492 72.61 -22.03 9.64
C GLU A 492 72.54 -23.45 10.22
N PHE A 493 73.39 -24.30 9.62
CA PHE A 493 73.90 -25.64 9.98
C PHE A 493 73.09 -26.91 9.64
#